data_AF-A0A7L0IB86-F1
#
_entry.id   AF-A0A7L0IB86-F1
#
_cell.length_a   1.000
_cell.length_b   1.000
_cell.length_c   1.000
_cell.angle_alpha   90.00
_cell.angle_beta   90.00
_cell.angle_gamma   90.00
#
_symmetry.space_group_name_H-M   'P 1'
#
loop_
_entity.id
_entity.type
_entity.pdbx_description
1 polymer ?
#
loop_
_entity_poly.entity_id
_entity_poly.type
_entity_poly.pdbx_seq_one_letter_code
_entity_poly.pdbx_strand_id
1 'polypeptide(L)'
;PAQVTLDSETANARLYLAEDCKLMRWEDCEQDLPSNPRRFKFEPCVLGSRGFTSGWHRWDVEVHREGTWAIGVAKESIPRDCDSFPDPNEGKWALFHILNEYVAMSSPYLTPLTLHSVPKRIRICLDYEKGRVVVFDAESKERIFAFPPASFQGERVFPWFMV
;
A
#
# COMPACT_ATOMS: atom_id res chain seq x y z
N PRO A 1 7.17 1.50 16.49
CA PRO A 1 6.30 0.99 15.39
C PRO A 1 5.12 1.93 15.24
N ALA A 2 4.80 2.38 14.03
CA ALA A 2 3.60 3.17 13.79
C ALA A 2 2.39 2.22 13.90
N GLN A 3 1.42 2.59 14.72
CA GLN A 3 0.12 1.91 14.71
C GLN A 3 -0.65 2.42 13.49
N VAL A 4 -0.89 1.53 12.53
CA VAL A 4 -1.64 1.84 11.31
C VAL A 4 -3.02 1.22 11.43
N THR A 5 -4.04 2.03 11.16
CA THR A 5 -5.44 1.62 10.97
C THR A 5 -5.88 2.13 9.61
N LEU A 6 -6.87 1.49 9.01
CA LEU A 6 -7.42 1.79 7.70
C LEU A 6 -8.42 2.95 7.78
N ASP A 7 -8.43 3.80 6.76
CA ASP A 7 -9.37 4.92 6.63
C ASP A 7 -10.59 4.52 5.78
N SER A 8 -11.73 4.30 6.44
CA SER A 8 -13.00 3.95 5.81
C SER A 8 -13.53 5.00 4.84
N GLU A 9 -13.13 6.27 4.97
CA GLU A 9 -13.54 7.32 4.04
C GLU A 9 -12.81 7.19 2.70
N THR A 10 -11.61 6.59 2.70
CA THR A 10 -10.82 6.37 1.47
C THR A 10 -11.10 5.01 0.81
N ALA A 11 -11.55 4.02 1.58
CA ALA A 11 -11.72 2.65 1.11
C ALA A 11 -12.71 2.51 -0.06
N ASN A 12 -12.34 1.75 -1.08
CA ASN A 12 -13.29 1.37 -2.13
C ASN A 12 -14.57 0.75 -1.55
N ALA A 13 -15.72 1.01 -2.18
CA ALA A 13 -17.02 0.56 -1.68
C ALA A 13 -17.16 -0.98 -1.62
N ARG A 14 -16.34 -1.73 -2.36
CA ARG A 14 -16.27 -3.20 -2.29
C ARG A 14 -15.33 -3.73 -1.22
N LEU A 15 -14.58 -2.86 -0.53
CA LEU A 15 -13.72 -3.28 0.57
C LEU A 15 -14.50 -3.30 1.87
N TYR A 16 -14.65 -4.49 2.45
CA TYR A 16 -15.07 -4.62 3.83
C TYR A 16 -13.88 -4.31 4.74
N LEU A 17 -14.12 -3.48 5.76
CA LEU A 17 -13.18 -3.19 6.84
C LEU A 17 -13.74 -3.73 8.16
N ALA A 18 -12.91 -4.41 8.95
CA ALA A 18 -13.30 -4.81 10.30
C ALA A 18 -13.47 -3.60 11.23
N GLU A 19 -14.21 -3.76 12.33
CA GLU A 19 -14.50 -2.68 13.29
C GLU A 19 -13.24 -2.03 13.89
N ASP A 20 -12.15 -2.80 14.02
CA ASP A 20 -10.88 -2.29 14.54
C ASP A 20 -10.03 -1.55 13.48
N CYS A 21 -10.52 -1.49 12.24
CA CYS A 21 -9.87 -0.94 11.07
C CYS A 21 -8.45 -1.49 10.85
N LYS A 22 -8.18 -2.77 11.15
CA LYS A 22 -6.87 -3.40 10.89
C LYS A 22 -6.91 -4.51 9.84
N LEU A 23 -8.11 -5.00 9.54
CA LEU A 23 -8.35 -6.03 8.54
C LEU A 23 -9.22 -5.47 7.43
N MET A 24 -8.88 -5.84 6.20
CA MET A 24 -9.72 -5.61 5.03
C MET A 24 -9.86 -6.89 4.20
N ARG A 25 -10.95 -6.99 3.46
CA ARG A 25 -11.17 -8.03 2.44
C ARG A 25 -11.97 -7.44 1.28
N TRP A 26 -11.77 -8.02 0.11
CA TRP A 26 -12.62 -7.76 -1.05
C TRP A 26 -13.96 -8.48 -0.92
N GLU A 27 -15.05 -7.82 -1.30
CA GLU A 27 -16.38 -8.42 -1.40
C GLU A 27 -16.96 -8.34 -2.82
N ASP A 28 -17.85 -9.28 -3.13
CA ASP A 28 -18.48 -9.40 -4.46
C ASP A 28 -19.45 -8.24 -4.75
N CYS A 29 -20.00 -7.62 -3.71
CA CYS A 29 -20.97 -6.54 -3.82
C CYS A 29 -20.43 -5.24 -3.23
N GLU A 30 -20.78 -4.13 -3.88
CA GLU A 30 -20.54 -2.80 -3.32
C GLU A 30 -21.43 -2.58 -2.10
N GLN A 31 -20.82 -2.03 -1.05
CA GLN A 31 -21.56 -1.56 0.11
C GLN A 31 -22.25 -0.23 -0.22
N ASP A 32 -23.44 -0.04 0.33
CA ASP A 32 -24.17 1.22 0.24
C ASP A 32 -23.52 2.27 1.16
N LEU A 33 -22.51 2.96 0.62
CA LEU A 33 -21.75 3.98 1.32
C LEU A 33 -21.99 5.36 0.73
N PRO A 34 -21.95 6.42 1.55
CA PRO A 34 -22.10 7.78 1.04
C PRO A 34 -20.96 8.11 0.08
N SER A 35 -21.32 8.77 -1.02
CA SER A 35 -20.37 9.32 -1.98
C SER A 35 -19.48 10.34 -1.29
N ASN A 36 -18.17 10.20 -1.44
CA ASN A 36 -17.20 11.17 -0.95
C ASN A 36 -16.00 11.23 -1.92
N PRO A 37 -15.35 12.40 -2.06
CA PRO A 37 -14.27 12.59 -3.03
C PRO A 37 -12.93 11.94 -2.61
N ARG A 38 -12.80 11.51 -1.35
CA ARG A 38 -11.59 10.83 -0.83
C ARG A 38 -11.58 9.34 -1.14
N ARG A 39 -12.75 8.76 -1.47
CA ARG A 39 -12.96 7.34 -1.74
C ARG A 39 -12.37 6.94 -3.08
N PHE A 40 -11.59 5.86 -3.10
CA PHE A 40 -11.23 5.20 -4.35
C PHE A 40 -12.47 4.59 -4.99
N LYS A 41 -12.79 4.98 -6.22
CA LYS A 41 -13.96 4.45 -6.93
C LYS A 41 -13.66 3.17 -7.70
N PHE A 42 -12.51 3.11 -8.36
CA PHE A 42 -12.14 2.02 -9.27
C PHE A 42 -11.11 1.08 -8.67
N GLU A 43 -10.03 1.63 -8.10
CA GLU A 43 -8.99 0.79 -7.50
C GLU A 43 -9.49 0.12 -6.22
N PRO A 44 -9.21 -1.19 -6.03
CA PRO A 44 -9.61 -1.94 -4.85
C PRO A 44 -8.64 -1.69 -3.69
N CYS A 45 -8.50 -0.41 -3.31
CA CYS A 45 -7.50 0.03 -2.35
C CYS A 45 -8.05 0.97 -1.27
N VAL A 46 -7.23 1.19 -0.26
CA VAL A 46 -7.51 2.01 0.93
C VAL A 46 -6.22 2.62 1.47
N LEU A 47 -6.31 3.79 2.10
CA LEU A 47 -5.20 4.41 2.81
C LEU A 47 -5.24 4.10 4.32
N GLY A 48 -4.09 4.20 4.96
CA GLY A 48 -4.04 4.33 6.41
C GLY A 48 -4.65 5.66 6.87
N SER A 49 -5.26 5.68 8.05
CA SER A 49 -5.87 6.88 8.65
C SER A 49 -4.86 7.97 9.03
N ARG A 50 -3.59 7.61 9.15
CA ARG A 50 -2.51 8.54 9.46
C ARG A 50 -1.49 8.58 8.34
N GLY A 51 -1.34 9.76 7.74
CA GLY A 51 -0.25 10.06 6.82
C GLY A 51 0.91 10.79 7.50
N PHE A 52 2.09 10.70 6.89
CA PHE A 52 3.36 11.18 7.40
C PHE A 52 3.93 12.28 6.51
N THR A 53 4.50 13.32 7.13
CA THR A 53 5.18 14.44 6.45
C THR A 53 6.61 14.64 6.97
N SER A 54 7.07 13.75 7.84
CA SER A 54 8.41 13.74 8.44
C SER A 54 8.61 12.45 9.23
N GLY A 55 9.86 12.14 9.56
CA GLY A 55 10.30 11.09 10.45
C GLY A 55 10.50 9.74 9.79
N TRP A 56 10.96 8.82 10.64
CA TRP A 56 11.10 7.41 10.31
C TRP A 56 9.94 6.60 10.90
N HIS A 57 9.26 5.83 10.06
CA HIS A 57 8.08 5.04 10.40
C HIS A 57 8.24 3.60 9.94
N ARG A 58 7.63 2.69 10.68
CA ARG A 58 7.52 1.29 10.26
C ARG A 58 6.21 0.68 10.73
N TRP A 59 5.65 -0.21 9.91
CA TRP A 59 4.51 -1.04 10.26
C TRP A 59 4.67 -2.41 9.62
N ASP A 60 4.00 -3.39 10.20
CA ASP A 60 4.00 -4.77 9.72
C ASP A 60 2.58 -5.10 9.25
N VAL A 61 2.49 -5.84 8.16
CA VAL A 61 1.23 -6.25 7.53
C VAL A 61 1.24 -7.76 7.40
N GLU A 62 0.20 -8.41 7.93
CA GLU A 62 -0.02 -9.83 7.65
C GLU A 62 -0.64 -9.98 6.27
N VAL A 63 -0.09 -10.86 5.46
CA VAL A 63 -0.52 -11.08 4.08
C VAL A 63 -0.93 -12.52 3.87
N HIS A 64 -1.93 -12.71 3.01
CA HIS A 64 -2.34 -14.03 2.58
C HIS A 64 -1.36 -14.57 1.53
N ARG A 65 -1.13 -15.88 1.57
CA ARG A 65 -0.29 -16.58 0.58
C ARG A 65 -0.93 -16.60 -0.81
N GLU A 66 -2.24 -16.56 -0.87
CA GLU A 66 -3.03 -16.69 -2.09
C GLU A 66 -3.73 -15.38 -2.39
N GLY A 67 -4.13 -15.24 -3.67
CA GLY A 67 -4.82 -14.06 -4.17
C GLY A 67 -3.87 -12.97 -4.67
N THR A 68 -4.46 -11.83 -4.98
CA THR A 68 -3.76 -10.64 -5.43
C THR A 68 -3.82 -9.62 -4.31
N TRP A 69 -2.69 -8.98 -4.00
CA TRP A 69 -2.67 -7.86 -3.06
C TRP A 69 -1.48 -6.97 -3.36
N ALA A 70 -1.53 -5.74 -2.87
CA ALA A 70 -0.38 -4.86 -2.90
C ALA A 70 -0.30 -4.01 -1.64
N ILE A 71 0.92 -3.79 -1.16
CA ILE A 71 1.17 -3.04 0.07
C ILE A 71 2.35 -2.11 -0.10
N GLY A 72 2.24 -0.91 0.45
CA GLY A 72 3.28 0.09 0.29
C GLY A 72 2.93 1.43 0.90
N VAL A 73 3.42 2.48 0.24
CA VAL A 73 3.09 3.86 0.55
C VAL A 73 2.60 4.59 -0.69
N ALA A 74 1.71 5.55 -0.49
CA ALA A 74 1.21 6.42 -1.52
C ALA A 74 1.19 7.87 -1.07
N LYS A 75 1.43 8.78 -2.01
CA LYS A 75 1.18 10.22 -1.86
C LYS A 75 -0.31 10.49 -1.62
N GLU A 76 -0.62 11.59 -0.95
CA GLU A 76 -2.00 12.04 -0.72
C GLU A 76 -2.77 12.34 -2.02
N SER A 77 -2.06 12.87 -3.01
CA SER A 77 -2.53 13.34 -4.32
C SER A 77 -2.83 12.24 -5.32
N ILE A 78 -2.64 10.97 -4.98
CA ILE A 78 -2.96 9.89 -5.91
C ILE A 78 -4.44 9.96 -6.32
N PRO A 79 -4.75 9.78 -7.63
CA PRO A 79 -6.11 9.92 -8.13
C PRO A 79 -7.10 8.98 -7.44
N ARG A 80 -8.32 9.47 -7.18
CA ARG A 80 -9.40 8.69 -6.55
C ARG A 80 -10.47 8.22 -7.55
N ASP A 81 -10.53 8.88 -8.71
CA ASP A 81 -11.59 8.75 -9.73
C ASP A 81 -11.00 8.42 -11.12
N CYS A 82 -9.87 7.73 -11.18
CA CYS A 82 -9.21 7.40 -12.44
C CYS A 82 -9.47 5.93 -12.82
N ASP A 83 -10.00 5.72 -14.03
CA ASP A 83 -10.28 4.40 -14.63
C ASP A 83 -9.08 3.88 -15.47
N SER A 84 -8.06 4.72 -15.70
CA SER A 84 -6.84 4.32 -16.42
C SER A 84 -5.73 3.89 -15.46
N PHE A 85 -4.96 2.88 -15.87
CA PHE A 85 -3.75 2.45 -15.16
C PHE A 85 -2.91 3.68 -14.77
N PRO A 86 -2.66 3.90 -13.47
CA PRO A 86 -1.87 5.03 -13.02
C PRO A 86 -0.50 4.98 -13.71
N ASP A 87 -0.02 6.12 -14.19
CA ASP A 87 1.36 6.25 -14.66
C ASP A 87 2.27 5.70 -13.54
N PRO A 88 3.27 4.85 -13.82
CA PRO A 88 4.27 4.44 -12.83
C PRO A 88 4.87 5.59 -12.03
N ASN A 89 4.83 6.82 -12.56
CA ASN A 89 5.18 8.09 -11.90
C ASN A 89 4.24 8.54 -10.76
N GLU A 90 3.09 7.89 -10.57
CA GLU A 90 2.03 8.36 -9.67
C GLU A 90 2.25 7.95 -8.22
N GLY A 91 3.33 8.44 -7.61
CA GLY A 91 3.40 8.64 -6.16
C GLY A 91 3.16 7.43 -5.27
N LYS A 92 3.29 6.21 -5.80
CA LYS A 92 3.10 4.94 -5.11
C LYS A 92 4.44 4.17 -5.10
N TRP A 93 4.77 3.58 -3.96
CA TRP A 93 5.91 2.69 -3.79
C TRP A 93 5.41 1.44 -3.06
N ALA A 94 5.14 0.39 -3.83
CA ALA A 94 4.43 -0.78 -3.32
C ALA A 94 5.00 -2.09 -3.87
N LEU A 95 4.88 -3.13 -3.05
CA LEU A 95 5.12 -4.51 -3.43
C LEU A 95 3.77 -5.14 -3.80
N PHE A 96 3.69 -5.69 -5.01
CA PHE A 96 2.56 -6.45 -5.52
C PHE A 96 2.82 -7.93 -5.37
N HIS A 97 1.77 -8.66 -5.01
CA HIS A 97 1.66 -10.09 -5.18
C HIS A 97 0.55 -10.38 -6.18
N ILE A 98 0.89 -11.02 -7.30
CA ILE A 98 -0.06 -11.35 -8.35
C ILE A 98 0.33 -12.69 -8.97
N LEU A 99 -0.62 -13.61 -9.13
CA LEU A 99 -0.40 -14.93 -9.73
C LEU A 99 0.79 -15.70 -9.14
N ASN A 100 0.97 -15.64 -7.82
CA ASN A 100 2.10 -16.21 -7.07
C ASN A 100 3.47 -15.56 -7.33
N GLU A 101 3.53 -14.45 -8.08
CA GLU A 101 4.74 -13.68 -8.34
C GLU A 101 4.78 -12.41 -7.48
N TYR A 102 5.97 -11.87 -7.29
CA TYR A 102 6.20 -10.62 -6.55
C TYR A 102 6.77 -9.58 -7.49
N VAL A 103 6.22 -8.37 -7.46
CA VAL A 103 6.67 -7.26 -8.30
C VAL A 103 6.79 -6.01 -7.46
N ALA A 104 7.96 -5.38 -7.45
CA ALA A 104 8.11 -4.05 -6.89
C ALA A 104 7.71 -3.00 -7.92
N MET A 105 6.76 -2.15 -7.56
CA MET A 105 6.31 -1.04 -8.38
C MET A 105 7.11 0.23 -8.03
N SER A 106 8.09 0.53 -8.88
CA SER A 106 8.90 1.75 -8.81
C SER A 106 8.83 2.48 -10.14
N SER A 107 8.59 3.80 -10.15
CA SER A 107 8.80 4.54 -11.40
C SER A 107 10.26 4.43 -11.86
N PRO A 108 10.55 4.23 -13.16
CA PRO A 108 9.61 3.98 -14.27
C PRO A 108 9.43 2.50 -14.61
N TYR A 109 9.96 1.58 -13.81
CA TYR A 109 10.00 0.14 -14.09
C TYR A 109 9.38 -0.72 -12.99
N LEU A 110 8.50 -1.62 -13.40
CA LEU A 110 8.12 -2.77 -12.58
C LEU A 110 9.31 -3.73 -12.48
N THR A 111 9.70 -4.10 -11.26
CA THR A 111 10.81 -5.02 -11.02
C THR A 111 10.26 -6.36 -10.50
N PRO A 112 10.26 -7.43 -11.32
CA PRO A 112 9.96 -8.78 -10.84
C PRO A 112 10.95 -9.22 -9.78
N LEU A 113 10.47 -9.87 -8.73
CA LEU A 113 11.25 -10.35 -7.61
C LEU A 113 11.13 -11.86 -7.47
N THR A 114 12.26 -12.52 -7.26
CA THR A 114 12.32 -13.92 -6.87
C THR A 114 12.60 -13.97 -5.37
N LEU A 115 11.60 -14.40 -4.58
CA LEU A 115 11.76 -14.57 -3.14
C LEU A 115 12.13 -16.02 -2.82
N HIS A 116 13.04 -16.21 -1.87
CA HIS A 116 13.44 -17.55 -1.41
C HIS A 116 12.34 -18.25 -0.59
N SER A 117 11.48 -17.46 0.06
CA SER A 117 10.34 -17.93 0.85
C SER A 117 9.14 -17.04 0.63
N VAL A 118 7.95 -17.60 0.80
CA VAL A 118 6.69 -16.83 0.77
C VAL A 118 6.52 -16.10 2.10
N PRO A 119 6.61 -14.76 2.14
CA PRO A 119 6.45 -14.00 3.38
C PRO A 119 5.01 -14.10 3.88
N LYS A 120 4.84 -14.32 5.20
CA LYS A 120 3.53 -14.25 5.87
C LYS A 120 3.25 -12.86 6.45
N ARG A 121 4.32 -12.15 6.78
CA ARG A 121 4.27 -10.82 7.36
C ARG A 121 5.34 -9.96 6.72
N ILE A 122 4.94 -8.81 6.19
CA ILE A 122 5.81 -7.88 5.49
C ILE A 122 5.93 -6.62 6.33
N ARG A 123 7.15 -6.16 6.51
CA ARG A 123 7.45 -4.88 7.16
C ARG A 123 7.76 -3.83 6.12
N ILE A 124 7.05 -2.71 6.21
CA ILE A 124 7.31 -1.51 5.43
C ILE A 124 8.04 -0.51 6.32
N CYS A 125 9.17 0.01 5.85
CA CYS A 125 9.97 1.03 6.51
C CYS A 125 10.00 2.29 5.63
N LEU A 126 9.55 3.40 6.18
CA LEU A 126 9.55 4.73 5.55
C LEU A 126 10.52 5.64 6.30
N ASP A 127 11.46 6.24 5.57
CA ASP A 127 12.32 7.34 6.02
C ASP A 127 11.96 8.55 5.17
N TYR A 128 11.12 9.44 5.72
CA TYR A 128 10.53 10.53 4.95
C TYR A 128 11.59 11.52 4.47
N GLU A 129 12.49 11.94 5.36
CA GLU A 129 13.54 12.92 5.07
C GLU A 129 14.51 12.44 4.00
N LYS A 130 14.81 11.14 3.96
CA LYS A 130 15.71 10.56 2.96
C LYS A 130 14.99 10.00 1.74
N GLY A 131 13.66 10.10 1.68
CA GLY A 131 12.89 9.54 0.56
C GLY A 131 13.01 8.02 0.45
N ARG A 132 13.27 7.29 1.53
CA ARG A 132 13.53 5.84 1.45
C ARG A 132 12.31 5.04 1.86
N VAL A 133 11.92 4.12 0.99
CA VAL A 133 10.92 3.08 1.26
C VAL A 133 11.62 1.74 1.10
N VAL A 134 11.54 0.90 2.13
CA VAL A 134 12.20 -0.42 2.12
C VAL A 134 11.22 -1.46 2.65
N VAL A 135 11.17 -2.60 1.98
CA VAL A 135 10.31 -3.72 2.28
C VAL A 135 11.15 -4.87 2.79
N PHE A 136 10.73 -5.46 3.90
CA PHE A 136 11.38 -6.61 4.53
C PHE A 136 10.38 -7.73 4.77
N ASP A 137 10.86 -8.95 4.76
CA ASP A 137 10.20 -10.05 5.45
C ASP A 137 10.33 -9.78 6.96
N ALA A 138 9.20 -9.71 7.67
CA ALA A 138 9.21 -9.37 9.09
C ALA A 138 9.70 -10.52 9.98
N GLU A 139 9.62 -11.77 9.52
CA GLU A 139 10.03 -12.97 10.23
C GLU A 139 11.54 -13.21 10.04
N SER A 140 12.00 -13.37 8.80
CA SER A 140 13.40 -13.62 8.49
C SER A 140 14.27 -12.37 8.65
N LYS A 141 13.66 -11.18 8.64
CA LYS A 141 14.32 -9.87 8.62
C LYS A 141 15.14 -9.61 7.36
N GLU A 142 14.97 -10.44 6.34
CA GLU A 142 15.60 -10.25 5.05
C GLU A 142 14.96 -9.10 4.30
N ARG A 143 15.79 -8.35 3.57
CA ARG A 143 15.31 -7.26 2.73
C ARG A 143 14.73 -7.84 1.46
N ILE A 144 13.44 -7.61 1.22
CA ILE A 144 12.75 -7.98 -0.02
C ILE A 144 13.11 -6.99 -1.12
N PHE A 145 12.95 -5.68 -0.85
CA PHE A 145 13.22 -4.64 -1.84
C PHE A 145 13.54 -3.30 -1.19
N ALA A 146 14.37 -2.50 -1.84
CA ALA A 146 14.60 -1.10 -1.49
C ALA A 146 14.26 -0.25 -2.71
N PHE A 147 13.26 0.61 -2.57
CA PHE A 147 12.88 1.51 -3.65
C PHE A 147 13.97 2.56 -3.90
N PRO A 148 14.16 3.00 -5.16
CA PRO A 148 14.95 4.18 -5.44
C PRO A 148 14.49 5.37 -4.60
N PRO A 149 15.39 6.31 -4.25
CA PRO A 149 15.01 7.48 -3.48
C PRO A 149 13.83 8.23 -4.09
N ALA A 150 12.78 8.37 -3.31
CA ALA A 150 11.54 9.03 -3.65
C ALA A 150 11.61 10.53 -3.32
N SER A 151 11.07 11.37 -4.20
CA SER A 151 10.80 12.77 -3.88
C SER A 151 9.33 12.94 -3.46
N PHE A 152 9.12 13.09 -2.15
CA PHE A 152 7.79 13.34 -1.58
C PHE A 152 7.34 14.80 -1.74
N GLN A 153 8.25 15.73 -2.11
CA GLN A 153 7.93 17.14 -2.37
C GLN A 153 7.18 17.87 -1.23
N GLY A 154 7.40 17.45 0.03
CA GLY A 154 6.70 18.00 1.20
C GLY A 154 5.25 17.52 1.34
N GLU A 155 4.81 16.63 0.46
CA GLU A 155 3.47 16.06 0.47
C GLU A 155 3.33 14.97 1.55
N ARG A 156 2.13 14.84 2.11
CA ARG A 156 1.81 13.74 3.02
C ARG A 156 1.83 12.41 2.29
N VAL A 157 2.42 11.41 2.91
CA VAL A 157 2.49 10.04 2.43
C VAL A 157 1.77 9.12 3.39
N PHE A 158 0.93 8.24 2.87
CA PHE A 158 0.10 7.33 3.63
C PHE A 158 0.55 5.88 3.42
N PRO A 159 0.39 5.01 4.43
CA PRO A 159 0.29 3.58 4.19
C PRO A 159 -0.80 3.32 3.14
N TRP A 160 -0.53 2.47 2.17
CA TRP A 160 -1.44 2.15 1.08
C TRP A 160 -1.55 0.64 0.93
N PHE A 161 -2.78 0.16 0.76
CA PHE A 161 -3.11 -1.27 0.72
C PHE A 161 -4.13 -1.54 -0.37
N MET A 162 -3.99 -2.68 -1.06
CA MET A 162 -4.86 -3.16 -2.13
C MET A 162 -5.09 -4.67 -1.97
N VAL A 163 -6.29 -5.15 -2.27
CA VAL A 163 -6.69 -6.58 -2.30
C VAL A 163 -7.64 -6.84 -3.46
#